data_AF-A0A958DFG0-F1
#
_entry.id   AF-A0A958DFG0-F1
#
_cell.length_a   1.000
_cell.length_b   1.000
_cell.length_c   1.000
_cell.angle_alpha   90.00
_cell.angle_beta   90.00
_cell.angle_gamma   90.00
#
_symmetry.space_group_name_H-M   'P 1'
#
loop_
_entity.id
_entity.type
_entity.pdbx_description
1 polymer ?
#
loop_
_entity_poly.entity_id
_entity_poly.type
_entity_poly.pdbx_seq_one_letter_code
_entity_poly.pdbx_strand_id
1 'polypeptide(L)'
;TYVNYLGWFDGNPATLHVLPPVEASKRYVEFMGGPDAVLAKAKEYYDKGEYLCVAEVVNHVVFADPSNQAAKNLQADALEQMGYQAESGPWRNFYLSGAKELREGVKRLGTPDTASPDTIRAMDLGLLFDWVGMRLNGPKADGKTITLNFDFTDTNEKYVLGVENSAIHYSKDKQADNADATVTMTRETLNNVLL
;
A
#
# COMPACT_ATOMS: atom_id res chain seq x y z
N THR A 1 -8.57 5.96 17.95
CA THR A 1 -8.21 6.91 19.02
C THR A 1 -6.75 6.84 19.41
N TYR A 2 -6.22 5.71 19.90
CA TYR A 2 -4.80 5.57 20.33
C TYR A 2 -3.79 6.15 19.34
N VAL A 3 -3.82 5.69 18.08
CA VAL A 3 -2.86 6.10 17.03
C VAL A 3 -2.86 7.61 16.78
N ASN A 4 -4.01 8.27 16.93
CA ASN A 4 -4.10 9.73 16.75
C ASN A 4 -3.33 10.51 17.82
N TYR A 5 -3.19 9.96 19.04
CA TYR A 5 -2.55 10.65 20.16
C TYR A 5 -1.12 10.20 20.41
N LEU A 6 -0.81 8.92 20.19
CA LEU A 6 0.50 8.33 20.55
C LEU A 6 1.27 7.77 19.35
N GLY A 7 0.66 7.74 18.16
CA GLY A 7 1.25 7.12 16.98
C GLY A 7 1.11 5.60 16.97
N TRP A 8 1.87 4.94 16.10
CA TRP A 8 1.81 3.50 15.88
C TRP A 8 2.52 2.68 16.97
N PHE A 9 3.52 3.27 17.62
CA PHE A 9 4.39 2.58 18.58
C PHE A 9 3.74 2.54 19.96
N ASP A 10 3.66 1.35 20.55
CA ASP A 10 2.96 1.11 21.81
C ASP A 10 3.80 1.45 23.07
N GLY A 11 5.08 1.81 22.88
CA GLY A 11 6.03 2.08 23.96
C GLY A 11 6.87 0.86 24.38
N ASN A 12 6.51 -0.36 23.94
CA ASN A 12 7.28 -1.56 24.23
C ASN A 12 8.42 -1.72 23.22
N PRO A 13 9.71 -1.62 23.60
CA PRO A 13 10.81 -1.67 22.65
C PRO A 13 10.89 -2.97 21.82
N ALA A 14 10.24 -4.06 22.25
CA ALA A 14 10.14 -5.28 21.46
C ALA A 14 9.34 -5.11 20.15
N THR A 15 8.47 -4.10 20.06
CA THR A 15 7.63 -3.82 18.87
C THR A 15 8.22 -2.71 17.98
N LEU A 16 9.36 -2.12 18.37
CA LEU A 16 9.93 -0.94 17.69
C LEU A 16 10.54 -1.27 16.31
N HIS A 17 11.26 -2.38 16.22
CA HIS A 17 11.93 -2.79 14.99
C HIS A 17 11.64 -4.26 14.71
N VAL A 18 10.40 -4.52 14.31
CA VAL A 18 9.91 -5.86 14.01
C VAL A 18 10.42 -6.36 12.67
N LEU A 19 10.51 -7.68 12.54
CA LEU A 19 10.80 -8.32 11.27
C LEU A 19 9.64 -8.10 10.29
N PRO A 20 9.92 -8.03 8.98
CA PRO A 20 8.88 -8.09 7.97
C PRO A 20 8.00 -9.35 8.13
N PRO A 21 6.69 -9.29 7.78
CA PRO A 21 5.73 -10.35 8.08
C PRO A 21 6.14 -11.76 7.63
N VAL A 22 6.73 -11.91 6.44
CA VAL A 22 7.18 -13.20 5.90
C VAL A 22 8.31 -13.80 6.76
N GLU A 23 9.32 -12.99 7.10
CA GLU A 23 10.47 -13.43 7.88
C GLU A 23 10.11 -13.70 9.34
N ALA A 24 9.22 -12.89 9.92
CA ALA A 24 8.66 -13.13 11.25
C ALA A 24 7.90 -14.46 11.28
N SER A 25 7.03 -14.68 10.29
CA SER A 25 6.14 -15.84 10.25
C SER A 25 6.89 -17.17 10.10
N LYS A 26 7.96 -17.22 9.31
CA LYS A 26 8.84 -18.40 9.23
C LYS A 26 9.37 -18.80 10.61
N ARG A 27 9.81 -17.82 11.42
CA ARG A 27 10.32 -18.05 12.79
C ARG A 27 9.21 -18.46 13.75
N TYR A 28 8.04 -17.82 13.68
CA TYR A 28 6.90 -18.22 14.51
C TYR A 28 6.49 -19.67 14.24
N VAL A 29 6.38 -20.07 12.97
CA VAL A 29 6.04 -21.44 12.59
C VAL A 29 7.11 -22.42 13.08
N GLU A 30 8.39 -22.09 12.97
CA GLU A 30 9.48 -22.88 13.55
C GLU A 30 9.33 -23.05 15.07
N PHE A 31 9.14 -21.95 15.82
CA PHE A 31 8.94 -21.99 17.27
C PHE A 31 7.70 -22.78 17.70
N MET A 32 6.65 -22.81 16.89
CA MET A 32 5.42 -23.55 17.15
C MET A 32 5.50 -25.04 16.74
N GLY A 33 6.63 -25.52 16.23
CA GLY A 33 6.84 -26.92 15.88
C GLY A 33 6.50 -27.28 14.43
N GLY A 34 6.48 -26.30 13.53
CA GLY A 34 6.23 -26.48 12.10
C GLY A 34 4.77 -26.30 11.68
N PRO A 35 4.51 -26.21 10.36
CA PRO A 35 3.18 -25.88 9.85
C PRO A 35 2.11 -26.89 10.25
N ASP A 36 2.40 -28.19 10.21
CA ASP A 36 1.42 -29.23 10.56
C ASP A 36 1.00 -29.18 12.04
N ALA A 37 1.96 -28.90 12.93
CA ALA A 37 1.69 -28.75 14.36
C ALA A 37 0.78 -27.54 14.64
N VAL A 38 1.06 -26.41 13.96
CA VAL A 38 0.22 -25.21 14.04
C VAL A 38 -1.19 -25.50 13.55
N LEU A 39 -1.35 -26.13 12.38
CA LEU A 39 -2.67 -26.42 11.81
C LEU A 39 -3.47 -27.42 12.66
N ALA A 40 -2.82 -28.47 13.18
CA ALA A 40 -3.48 -29.41 14.08
C ALA A 40 -4.00 -28.70 15.34
N LYS A 41 -3.17 -27.85 15.97
CA LYS A 41 -3.58 -27.11 17.16
C LYS A 41 -4.64 -26.07 16.86
N ALA A 42 -4.48 -25.32 15.78
CA ALA A 42 -5.45 -24.32 15.34
C ALA A 42 -6.83 -24.95 15.06
N LYS A 43 -6.88 -26.19 14.55
CA LYS A 43 -8.15 -26.90 14.36
C LYS A 43 -8.87 -27.19 15.68
N GLU A 44 -8.16 -27.52 16.76
CA GLU A 44 -8.77 -27.67 18.09
C GLU A 44 -9.39 -26.35 18.59
N TYR A 45 -8.73 -25.21 18.35
CA TYR A 45 -9.24 -23.89 18.71
C TYR A 45 -10.43 -23.48 17.84
N TYR A 46 -10.38 -23.84 16.55
CA TYR A 46 -11.50 -23.65 15.63
C TYR A 46 -12.76 -24.38 16.13
N ASP A 47 -12.62 -25.64 16.55
CA ASP A 47 -13.73 -26.45 17.03
C ASP A 47 -14.32 -25.95 18.36
N LYS A 48 -13.56 -25.13 19.10
CA LYS A 48 -14.04 -24.40 20.29
C LYS A 48 -14.68 -23.05 19.97
N GLY A 49 -14.66 -22.62 18.71
CA GLY A 49 -15.16 -21.31 18.28
C GLY A 49 -14.19 -20.15 18.52
N GLU A 50 -12.91 -20.41 18.81
CA GLU A 50 -11.89 -19.39 19.08
C GLU A 50 -11.28 -18.82 17.78
N TYR A 51 -12.13 -18.36 16.87
CA TYR A 51 -11.77 -18.01 15.49
C TYR A 51 -10.73 -16.89 15.38
N LEU A 52 -10.75 -15.92 16.31
CA LEU A 52 -9.74 -14.85 16.37
C LEU A 52 -8.33 -15.40 16.56
N CYS A 53 -8.16 -16.34 17.50
CA CYS A 53 -6.87 -16.98 17.76
C CYS A 53 -6.43 -17.81 16.55
N VAL A 54 -7.36 -18.58 15.95
CA VAL A 54 -7.09 -19.37 14.73
C VAL A 54 -6.59 -18.47 13.61
N ALA A 55 -7.29 -17.36 13.35
CA ALA A 55 -6.93 -16.43 12.28
C ALA A 55 -5.56 -15.77 12.50
N GLU A 56 -5.16 -15.52 13.75
CA GLU A 56 -3.85 -14.96 14.08
C GLU A 56 -2.73 -15.98 13.84
N VAL A 57 -2.86 -17.19 14.39
CA VAL A 57 -1.77 -18.18 14.32
C VAL A 57 -1.63 -18.82 12.94
N VAL A 58 -2.74 -19.09 12.24
CA VAL A 58 -2.70 -19.71 10.91
C VAL A 58 -2.23 -18.71 9.85
N ASN A 59 -2.42 -17.40 10.06
CA ASN A 59 -1.85 -16.36 9.20
C ASN A 59 -0.32 -16.49 9.10
N HIS A 60 0.37 -16.86 10.17
CA HIS A 60 1.81 -17.12 10.11
C HIS A 60 2.16 -18.28 9.18
N VAL A 61 1.36 -19.35 9.16
CA VAL A 61 1.60 -20.47 8.21
C VAL A 61 1.41 -19.99 6.77
N VAL A 62 0.38 -19.18 6.49
CA VAL A 62 0.13 -18.64 5.15
C VAL A 62 1.24 -17.69 4.69
N PHE A 63 1.74 -16.82 5.56
CA PHE A 63 2.85 -15.92 5.24
C PHE A 63 4.20 -16.64 5.09
N ALA A 64 4.43 -17.71 5.86
CA ALA A 64 5.64 -18.52 5.77
C ALA A 64 5.66 -19.38 4.50
N ASP A 65 4.51 -19.96 4.12
CA ASP A 65 4.33 -20.75 2.91
C ASP A 65 2.98 -20.42 2.23
N PRO A 66 2.95 -19.49 1.26
CA PRO A 66 1.72 -19.11 0.56
C PRO A 66 1.17 -20.21 -0.36
N SER A 67 1.95 -21.27 -0.60
CA SER A 67 1.51 -22.43 -1.38
C SER A 67 0.74 -23.46 -0.55
N ASN A 68 0.79 -23.37 0.79
CA ASN A 68 0.10 -24.29 1.70
C ASN A 68 -1.43 -24.09 1.64
N GLN A 69 -2.10 -24.89 0.81
CA GLN A 69 -3.54 -24.78 0.61
C GLN A 69 -4.35 -25.17 1.86
N ALA A 70 -3.85 -26.10 2.69
CA ALA A 70 -4.53 -26.48 3.93
C ALA A 70 -4.58 -25.30 4.92
N ALA A 71 -3.47 -24.58 5.06
CA ALA A 71 -3.41 -23.37 5.88
C ALA A 71 -4.33 -22.27 5.35
N LYS A 72 -4.32 -22.01 4.04
CA LYS A 72 -5.22 -21.03 3.42
C LYS A 72 -6.69 -21.38 3.62
N ASN A 73 -7.05 -22.67 3.51
CA ASN A 73 -8.42 -23.12 3.73
C ASN A 73 -8.84 -22.93 5.19
N LEU A 74 -8.03 -23.35 6.17
CA LEU A 74 -8.35 -23.17 7.59
C LEU A 74 -8.41 -21.68 7.98
N GLN A 75 -7.51 -20.85 7.45
CA GLN A 75 -7.56 -19.40 7.62
C GLN A 75 -8.86 -18.82 7.04
N ALA A 76 -9.25 -19.24 5.83
CA ALA A 76 -10.48 -18.79 5.19
C ALA A 76 -11.72 -19.20 6.00
N ASP A 77 -11.76 -20.42 6.52
CA ASP A 77 -12.85 -20.92 7.34
C ASP A 77 -12.99 -20.11 8.65
N ALA A 78 -11.87 -19.73 9.28
CA ALA A 78 -11.88 -18.91 10.49
C ALA A 78 -12.37 -17.49 10.22
N LEU A 79 -11.83 -16.84 9.18
CA LEU A 79 -12.28 -15.51 8.76
C LEU A 79 -13.76 -15.53 8.36
N GLU A 80 -14.24 -16.57 7.68
CA GLU A 80 -15.65 -16.70 7.30
C GLU A 80 -16.57 -16.75 8.52
N GLN A 81 -16.22 -17.52 9.56
CA GLN A 81 -16.97 -17.54 10.83
C GLN A 81 -16.97 -16.17 11.52
N MET A 82 -15.83 -15.46 11.51
CA MET A 82 -15.75 -14.09 12.03
C MET A 82 -16.64 -13.12 11.23
N GLY A 83 -16.70 -13.28 9.90
CA GLY A 83 -17.59 -12.50 9.03
C GLY A 83 -19.08 -12.80 9.26
N TYR A 84 -19.42 -14.03 9.64
CA TYR A 84 -20.80 -14.40 9.99
C TYR A 84 -21.26 -13.80 11.32
N GLN A 85 -20.33 -13.60 12.26
CA GLN A 85 -20.62 -13.02 13.58
C GLN A 85 -20.48 -11.49 13.63
N ALA A 86 -19.83 -10.89 12.64
CA ALA A 86 -19.61 -9.45 12.60
C ALA A 86 -20.92 -8.68 12.37
N GLU A 87 -21.28 -7.82 13.32
CA GLU A 87 -22.36 -6.82 13.16
C GLU A 87 -21.94 -5.68 12.22
N SER A 88 -20.65 -5.32 12.26
CA SER A 88 -20.07 -4.28 11.39
C SER A 88 -19.99 -4.76 9.95
N GLY A 89 -20.73 -4.10 9.05
CA GLY A 89 -20.70 -4.35 7.61
C GLY A 89 -19.28 -4.33 7.02
N PRO A 90 -18.45 -3.30 7.29
CA PRO A 90 -17.05 -3.28 6.86
C PRO A 90 -16.24 -4.48 7.37
N TRP A 91 -16.37 -4.88 8.63
CA TRP A 91 -15.64 -6.05 9.17
C TRP A 91 -16.04 -7.33 8.44
N ARG A 92 -17.34 -7.56 8.26
CA ARG A 92 -17.85 -8.67 7.45
C ARG A 92 -17.26 -8.66 6.05
N ASN A 93 -17.21 -7.51 5.38
CA ASN A 93 -16.67 -7.40 4.02
C ASN A 93 -15.17 -7.74 3.97
N PHE A 94 -14.36 -7.26 4.92
CA PHE A 94 -12.93 -7.59 5.00
C PHE A 94 -12.72 -9.08 5.22
N TYR A 95 -13.42 -9.67 6.19
CA TYR A 95 -13.28 -11.10 6.50
C TYR A 95 -13.67 -12.00 5.33
N LEU A 96 -14.83 -11.74 4.72
CA LEU A 96 -15.33 -12.57 3.61
C LEU A 96 -14.52 -12.37 2.32
N SER A 97 -13.99 -11.17 2.06
CA SER A 97 -13.09 -10.94 0.92
C SER A 97 -11.76 -11.65 1.13
N GLY A 98 -11.17 -11.56 2.32
CA GLY A 98 -9.95 -12.29 2.66
C GLY A 98 -10.13 -13.81 2.55
N ALA A 99 -11.23 -14.36 3.07
CA ALA A 99 -11.57 -15.78 2.93
C ALA A 99 -11.68 -16.21 1.46
N LYS A 100 -12.31 -15.37 0.62
CA LYS A 100 -12.44 -15.64 -0.82
C LYS A 100 -11.09 -15.60 -1.53
N GLU A 101 -10.24 -14.61 -1.26
CA GLU A 101 -8.92 -14.50 -1.90
C GLU A 101 -7.97 -15.63 -1.46
N LEU A 102 -8.07 -16.11 -0.22
CA LEU A 102 -7.32 -17.29 0.25
C LEU A 102 -7.69 -18.57 -0.51
N ARG A 103 -8.98 -18.72 -0.87
CA ARG A 103 -9.50 -19.89 -1.58
C ARG A 103 -9.30 -19.82 -3.09
N GLU A 104 -9.57 -18.66 -3.69
CA GLU A 104 -9.66 -18.48 -5.14
C GLU A 104 -8.48 -17.70 -5.74
N GLY A 105 -7.64 -17.09 -4.90
CA GLY A 105 -6.65 -16.11 -5.32
C GLY A 105 -7.25 -14.73 -5.60
N VAL A 106 -6.38 -13.73 -5.75
CA VAL A 106 -6.77 -12.36 -6.09
C VAL A 106 -7.21 -12.32 -7.55
N LYS A 107 -8.50 -11.99 -7.78
CA LYS A 107 -9.02 -11.77 -9.13
C LYS A 107 -8.69 -10.34 -9.58
N ARG A 108 -7.87 -10.22 -10.61
CA ARG A 108 -7.60 -8.94 -11.27
C ARG A 108 -8.81 -8.56 -12.13
N LEU A 109 -9.66 -7.72 -11.57
CA LEU A 109 -10.75 -7.07 -12.30
C LEU A 109 -10.25 -5.75 -12.87
N GLY A 110 -10.90 -5.25 -13.94
CA GLY A 110 -10.55 -3.96 -14.51
C GLY A 110 -10.79 -2.84 -13.49
N THR A 111 -9.73 -2.12 -13.13
CA THR A 111 -9.77 -0.89 -12.35
C THR A 111 -9.39 0.28 -13.26
N PRO A 112 -9.86 1.50 -13.01
CA PRO A 112 -9.45 2.67 -13.78
C PRO A 112 -7.91 2.83 -13.78
N ASP A 113 -7.32 3.06 -14.96
CA ASP A 113 -5.88 3.22 -15.13
C ASP A 113 -5.38 4.60 -14.67
N THR A 114 -6.25 5.61 -14.72
CA THR A 114 -5.98 6.99 -14.30
C THR A 114 -7.08 7.53 -13.38
N ALA A 115 -6.77 8.63 -12.69
CA ALA A 115 -7.79 9.39 -11.96
C ALA A 115 -8.82 9.93 -12.95
N SER A 116 -10.04 10.21 -12.49
CA SER A 116 -11.06 10.77 -13.38
C SER A 116 -10.59 12.09 -14.00
N PRO A 117 -11.00 12.41 -15.25
CA PRO A 117 -10.66 13.68 -15.87
C PRO A 117 -10.99 14.91 -15.01
N ASP A 118 -12.11 14.86 -14.29
CA ASP A 118 -12.51 15.94 -13.37
C ASP A 118 -11.56 16.05 -12.16
N THR A 119 -11.08 14.92 -11.64
CA THR A 119 -10.09 14.91 -10.55
C THR A 119 -8.78 15.55 -10.98
N ILE A 120 -8.24 15.20 -12.16
CA ILE A 120 -6.97 15.77 -12.66
C ILE A 120 -7.13 17.27 -12.94
N ARG A 121 -8.25 17.68 -13.52
CA ARG A 121 -8.56 19.09 -13.77
C ARG A 121 -8.67 19.91 -12.47
N ALA A 122 -9.14 19.31 -11.39
CA ALA A 122 -9.36 20.01 -10.12
C ALA A 122 -8.10 20.11 -9.24
N MET A 123 -7.04 19.34 -9.52
CA MET A 123 -5.77 19.46 -8.78
C MET A 123 -5.11 20.79 -9.07
N ASP A 124 -4.64 21.52 -8.06
CA ASP A 124 -3.70 22.61 -8.32
C ASP A 124 -2.36 22.07 -8.86
N LEU A 125 -1.52 22.96 -9.42
CA LEU A 125 -0.25 22.54 -10.02
C LEU A 125 0.74 21.94 -8.99
N GLY A 126 0.68 22.40 -7.73
CA GLY A 126 1.52 21.86 -6.66
C GLY A 126 1.17 20.41 -6.36
N LEU A 127 -0.11 20.12 -6.10
CA LEU A 127 -0.61 18.78 -5.87
C LEU A 127 -0.36 17.85 -7.06
N LEU A 128 -0.46 18.37 -8.29
CA LEU A 128 -0.11 17.62 -9.49
C LEU A 128 1.38 17.24 -9.50
N PHE A 129 2.28 18.17 -9.19
CA PHE A 129 3.71 17.87 -9.10
C PHE A 129 4.06 16.95 -7.92
N ASP A 130 3.38 17.07 -6.78
CA ASP A 130 3.48 16.11 -5.67
C ASP A 130 3.06 14.70 -6.13
N TRP A 131 1.96 14.60 -6.88
CA TRP A 131 1.48 13.34 -7.42
C TRP A 131 2.46 12.72 -8.43
N VAL A 132 3.08 13.53 -9.30
CA VAL A 132 4.17 13.08 -10.19
C VAL A 132 5.39 12.64 -9.38
N GLY A 133 5.74 13.38 -8.31
CA GLY A 133 6.81 13.04 -7.38
C GLY A 133 6.64 11.66 -6.74
N MET A 134 5.43 11.35 -6.27
CA MET A 134 5.10 10.04 -5.71
C MET A 134 5.21 8.89 -6.74
N ARG A 135 4.98 9.17 -8.03
CA ARG A 135 5.12 8.19 -9.11
C ARG A 135 6.56 8.00 -9.59
N LEU A 136 7.50 8.85 -9.17
CA LEU A 136 8.90 8.69 -9.54
C LEU A 136 9.45 7.36 -9.02
N ASN A 137 10.00 6.56 -9.92
CA ASN A 137 10.73 5.37 -9.52
C ASN A 137 12.13 5.76 -9.04
N GLY A 138 12.30 5.90 -7.72
CA GLY A 138 13.56 6.29 -7.09
C GLY A 138 14.77 5.48 -7.57
N PRO A 139 14.74 4.14 -7.51
CA PRO A 139 15.84 3.31 -8.01
C PRO A 139 16.22 3.56 -9.48
N LYS A 140 15.27 3.93 -10.35
CA LYS A 140 15.57 4.31 -11.75
C LYS A 140 16.02 5.75 -11.93
N ALA A 141 15.80 6.60 -10.93
CA ALA A 141 16.20 8.00 -10.88
C ALA A 141 17.57 8.18 -10.19
N ASP A 142 18.13 7.12 -9.61
CA ASP A 142 19.39 7.16 -8.90
C ASP A 142 20.54 7.71 -9.77
N GLY A 143 21.33 8.60 -9.17
CA GLY A 143 22.42 9.33 -9.84
C GLY A 143 22.00 10.31 -10.94
N LYS A 144 20.70 10.54 -11.18
CA LYS A 144 20.23 11.49 -12.19
C LYS A 144 19.93 12.85 -11.56
N THR A 145 20.38 13.90 -12.24
CA THR A 145 20.04 15.28 -11.95
C THR A 145 19.40 15.89 -13.18
N ILE A 146 18.19 16.44 -13.03
CA ILE A 146 17.45 17.11 -14.10
C ILE A 146 16.78 18.35 -13.51
N THR A 147 16.89 19.50 -14.17
CA THR A 147 16.19 20.74 -13.82
C THR A 147 15.34 21.18 -14.99
N LEU A 148 14.02 21.22 -14.80
CA LEU A 148 13.04 21.65 -15.79
C LEU A 148 12.33 22.92 -15.32
N ASN A 149 12.32 23.91 -16.18
CA ASN A 149 11.47 25.08 -16.02
C ASN A 149 10.12 24.80 -16.68
N PHE A 150 9.02 25.15 -16.02
CA PHE A 150 7.66 25.15 -16.55
C PHE A 150 7.10 26.57 -16.55
N ASP A 151 6.52 26.99 -17.69
CA ASP A 151 5.83 28.27 -17.86
C ASP A 151 4.42 28.01 -18.40
N PHE A 152 3.40 28.23 -17.55
CA PHE A 152 2.00 27.99 -17.88
C PHE A 152 1.34 29.26 -18.42
N THR A 153 1.07 29.30 -19.73
CA THR A 153 0.63 30.53 -20.42
C THR A 153 -0.79 30.96 -20.10
N ASP A 154 -1.64 30.05 -19.63
CA ASP A 154 -3.04 30.27 -19.30
C ASP A 154 -3.25 30.68 -17.84
N THR A 155 -2.46 30.14 -16.91
CA THR A 155 -2.52 30.49 -15.49
C THR A 155 -1.50 31.55 -15.06
N ASN A 156 -0.55 31.90 -15.95
CA ASN A 156 0.61 32.75 -15.67
C ASN A 156 1.48 32.24 -14.51
N GLU A 157 1.44 30.94 -14.23
CA GLU A 157 2.24 30.32 -13.18
C GLU A 157 3.56 29.78 -13.74
N LYS A 158 4.64 29.96 -12.97
CA LYS A 158 5.97 29.48 -13.32
C LYS A 158 6.48 28.53 -12.24
N TYR A 159 7.11 27.46 -12.66
CA TYR A 159 7.67 26.47 -11.75
C TYR A 159 9.07 26.08 -12.21
N VAL A 160 9.96 25.85 -11.25
CA VAL A 160 11.15 25.05 -11.48
C VAL A 160 10.94 23.69 -10.80
N LEU A 161 11.16 22.62 -11.54
CA LEU A 161 11.08 21.25 -11.07
C LEU A 161 12.47 20.62 -11.19
N GLY A 162 12.97 20.03 -10.12
CA GLY A 162 14.21 19.28 -10.12
C GLY A 162 13.98 17.82 -9.78
N VAL A 163 14.76 16.95 -10.42
CA VAL A 163 14.98 15.57 -10.02
C VAL A 163 16.41 15.51 -9.49
N GLU A 164 16.58 15.20 -8.21
CA GLU A 164 17.88 15.02 -7.58
C GLU A 164 17.75 14.04 -6.42
N ASN A 165 18.80 13.24 -6.16
CA ASN A 165 18.82 12.28 -5.05
C ASN A 165 17.59 11.34 -5.04
N SER A 166 17.18 10.89 -6.23
CA SER A 166 16.02 10.03 -6.44
C SER A 166 14.67 10.62 -6.00
N ALA A 167 14.56 11.94 -5.90
CA ALA A 167 13.34 12.64 -5.52
C ALA A 167 13.02 13.80 -6.48
N ILE A 168 11.74 14.15 -6.56
CA ILE A 168 11.28 15.37 -7.22
C ILE A 168 11.15 16.47 -6.17
N HIS A 169 11.63 17.66 -6.50
CA HIS A 169 11.34 18.90 -5.78
C HIS A 169 10.87 19.96 -6.76
N TYR A 170 10.08 20.92 -6.30
CA TYR A 170 9.67 22.04 -7.14
C TYR A 170 9.57 23.33 -6.34
N SER A 171 9.61 24.46 -7.04
CA SER A 171 9.36 25.78 -6.46
C SER A 171 8.46 26.57 -7.39
N LYS A 172 7.36 27.07 -6.83
CA LYS A 172 6.44 28.00 -7.49
C LYS A 172 7.09 29.38 -7.63
N ASP A 173 6.69 30.10 -8.68
CA ASP A 173 7.09 31.46 -9.02
C ASP A 173 8.61 31.63 -9.20
N LYS A 174 9.28 30.55 -9.63
CA LYS A 174 10.72 30.52 -9.89
C LYS A 174 11.04 29.88 -11.23
N GLN A 175 12.20 30.25 -11.77
CA GLN A 175 12.83 29.67 -12.94
C GLN A 175 14.34 29.58 -12.66
N ALA A 176 14.97 28.49 -13.08
CA ALA A 176 16.43 28.35 -13.03
C ALA A 176 17.09 28.89 -14.30
N ASP A 177 18.18 29.64 -14.15
CA ASP A 177 18.94 30.19 -15.27
C ASP A 177 19.65 29.10 -16.09
N ASN A 178 19.99 27.99 -15.44
CA ASN A 178 20.70 26.84 -16.00
C ASN A 178 19.83 25.56 -16.05
N ALA A 179 18.52 25.72 -16.29
CA ALA A 179 17.64 24.57 -16.50
C ALA A 179 18.07 23.76 -17.74
N ASP A 180 17.95 22.44 -17.66
CA ASP A 180 18.20 21.53 -18.79
C ASP A 180 17.20 21.78 -19.93
N ALA A 181 15.97 22.17 -19.59
CA ALA A 181 14.96 22.60 -20.54
C ALA A 181 13.93 23.53 -19.89
N THR A 182 13.31 24.37 -20.73
CA THR A 182 12.11 25.14 -20.39
C THR A 182 10.95 24.62 -21.21
N VAL A 183 9.85 24.29 -20.54
CA VAL A 183 8.63 23.77 -21.13
C VAL A 183 7.53 24.82 -20.96
N THR A 184 7.12 25.41 -22.08
CA THR A 184 6.00 26.35 -22.12
C THR A 184 4.75 25.64 -22.63
N MET A 185 3.67 25.66 -21.85
CA MET A 185 2.42 24.98 -22.20
C MET A 185 1.22 25.62 -21.51
N THR A 186 0.01 25.11 -21.77
CA THR A 186 -1.18 25.44 -20.96
C THR A 186 -1.39 24.37 -19.89
N ARG A 187 -2.17 24.68 -18.86
CA ARG A 187 -2.59 23.68 -17.87
C ARG A 187 -3.42 22.57 -18.51
N GLU A 188 -4.25 22.89 -19.50
CA GLU A 188 -5.03 21.91 -20.25
C GLU A 188 -4.14 20.91 -21.00
N THR A 189 -3.07 21.39 -21.65
CA THR A 189 -2.10 20.53 -22.33
C THR A 189 -1.46 19.54 -21.34
N LEU A 190 -1.06 19.98 -20.15
CA LEU A 190 -0.51 19.10 -19.13
C LEU A 190 -1.53 18.04 -18.68
N ASN A 191 -2.79 18.45 -18.42
CA ASN A 191 -3.84 17.52 -18.01
C ASN A 191 -4.03 16.41 -19.05
N ASN A 192 -4.04 16.75 -20.34
CA ASN A 192 -4.21 15.78 -21.43
C ASN A 192 -3.04 14.78 -21.56
N VAL A 193 -1.84 15.13 -21.07
CA VAL A 193 -0.69 14.19 -21.01
C VAL A 193 -0.82 13.20 -19.85
N LEU A 194 -1.54 13.56 -18.79
CA LEU A 194 -1.67 12.76 -17.58
C LEU A 194 -2.91 11.85 -17.55
N LEU A 195 -3.87 12.10 -18.45
CA LEU A 195 -5.08 11.31 -18.64
C LEU A 195 -4.84 10.02 -19.42
#